data_AF-A0AAD4EA76-F1
#
_entry.id   AF-A0AAD4EA76-F1
#
_cell.length_a   1.000
_cell.length_b   1.000
_cell.length_c   1.000
_cell.angle_alpha   90.00
_cell.angle_beta   90.00
_cell.angle_gamma   90.00
#
_symmetry.space_group_name_H-M   'P 1'
#
loop_
_entity.id
_entity.type
_entity.pdbx_description
1 polymer ?
#
loop_
_entity_poly.entity_id
_entity_poly.type
_entity_poly.pdbx_seq_one_letter_code
_entity_poly.pdbx_strand_id
1 'polypeptide(L)'
;MQWLHSDPSLLVCPNFLSDPYQASRASLVTPTITEVQAADLLQNVWVTTNNALCTQWQQQTIKDKHLQTEQQRLAEDAAKHHQQALWLDEETNKADEQKKNRSKHLPIPMCPCPDTTDD
;
A
#
# COMPACT_ATOMS: atom_id res chain seq x y z
N MET A 1 -19.49 1.94 -8.27
CA MET A 1 -18.96 3.11 -7.54
C MET A 1 -18.00 3.82 -8.48
N GLN A 2 -18.24 5.10 -8.79
CA GLN A 2 -17.29 5.90 -9.57
C GLN A 2 -16.06 6.18 -8.71
N TRP A 3 -14.85 6.04 -9.26
CA TRP A 3 -13.62 6.40 -8.56
C TRP A 3 -13.35 7.88 -8.77
N LEU A 4 -12.98 8.59 -7.70
CA LEU A 4 -12.49 9.95 -7.83
C LEU A 4 -11.01 9.90 -8.24
N HIS A 5 -10.64 10.79 -9.18
CA HIS A 5 -9.28 10.88 -9.72
C HIS A 5 -8.50 12.08 -9.16
N SER A 6 -9.20 12.99 -8.48
CA SER A 6 -8.64 14.21 -7.90
C SER A 6 -9.26 14.46 -6.53
N ASP A 7 -8.50 15.09 -5.64
CA ASP A 7 -8.97 15.43 -4.30
C ASP A 7 -10.02 16.57 -4.36
N PRO A 8 -11.29 16.31 -4.01
CA PRO A 8 -12.35 17.32 -4.03
C PRO A 8 -12.19 18.38 -2.94
N SER A 9 -11.36 18.16 -1.91
CA SER A 9 -11.07 19.17 -0.89
C SER A 9 -10.27 20.36 -1.41
N LEU A 10 -9.64 20.21 -2.58
CA LEU A 10 -8.89 21.27 -3.27
C LEU A 10 -9.80 22.18 -4.10
N LEU A 11 -11.07 21.81 -4.29
CA LEU A 11 -12.01 22.60 -5.06
C LEU A 11 -12.50 23.80 -4.25
N VAL A 12 -12.50 24.96 -4.90
CA VAL A 12 -13.04 26.21 -4.31
C VAL A 12 -14.47 26.39 -4.79
N CYS A 13 -15.37 26.76 -3.86
CA CYS A 13 -16.75 27.07 -4.21
C CYS A 13 -16.79 28.20 -5.26
N PRO A 14 -17.45 27.98 -6.41
CA PRO A 14 -17.62 29.04 -7.39
C PRO A 14 -18.41 30.22 -6.82
N ASN A 15 -18.12 31.42 -7.32
CA ASN A 15 -18.95 32.59 -7.03
C ASN A 15 -20.24 32.50 -7.87
N PHE A 16 -21.29 31.92 -7.29
CA PHE A 16 -22.58 31.75 -7.96
C PHE A 16 -23.32 33.05 -8.24
N LEU A 17 -22.86 34.21 -7.76
CA LEU A 17 -23.37 35.53 -8.14
C LEU A 17 -22.75 36.06 -9.43
N SER A 18 -21.66 35.46 -9.93
CA SER A 18 -21.01 35.90 -11.17
C SER A 18 -21.86 35.60 -12.43
N ASP A 19 -21.67 36.39 -13.49
CA ASP A 19 -22.41 36.29 -14.75
C ASP A 19 -22.47 34.88 -15.38
N PRO A 20 -21.41 34.04 -15.33
CA PRO A 20 -21.47 32.68 -15.87
C PRO A 20 -22.59 31.81 -15.30
N TYR A 21 -23.04 32.10 -14.08
CA TYR A 21 -24.09 31.36 -13.39
C TYR A 21 -25.46 32.03 -13.46
N GLN A 22 -25.61 33.14 -14.21
CA GLN A 22 -26.86 33.89 -14.31
C GLN A 22 -28.01 33.01 -14.81
N ALA A 23 -27.79 32.19 -15.83
CA ALA A 23 -28.81 31.29 -16.35
C ALA A 23 -29.27 30.27 -15.28
N SER A 24 -28.33 29.71 -14.52
CA SER A 24 -28.63 28.80 -13.41
C SER A 24 -29.40 29.49 -12.29
N ARG A 25 -29.01 30.73 -11.92
CA ARG A 25 -29.75 31.52 -10.94
C ARG A 25 -31.16 31.86 -11.41
N ALA A 26 -31.30 32.35 -12.65
CA ALA A 26 -32.58 32.76 -13.22
C ALA A 26 -33.60 31.60 -13.24
N SER A 27 -33.14 30.36 -13.42
CA SER A 27 -34.00 29.17 -13.35
C SER A 27 -34.59 28.89 -11.96
N LEU A 28 -33.97 29.42 -10.91
CA LEU A 28 -34.36 29.24 -9.51
C LEU A 28 -35.09 30.46 -8.93
N VAL A 29 -35.04 31.60 -9.63
CA VAL A 29 -35.75 32.82 -9.22
C VAL A 29 -37.25 32.61 -9.39
N THR A 30 -37.99 32.91 -8.33
CA THR A 30 -39.45 32.89 -8.30
C THR A 30 -39.93 34.16 -7.59
N PRO A 31 -41.24 34.49 -7.59
CA PRO A 31 -41.72 35.66 -6.85
C PRO A 31 -41.35 35.67 -5.35
N THR A 32 -40.99 34.51 -4.78
CA THR A 32 -40.59 34.34 -3.39
C THR A 32 -39.08 34.12 -3.20
N ILE A 33 -38.32 33.92 -4.27
CA ILE A 33 -36.87 33.64 -4.24
C ILE A 33 -36.13 34.68 -5.07
N THR A 34 -35.33 35.49 -4.42
CA THR A 34 -34.45 36.49 -5.04
C THR A 34 -33.23 35.86 -5.70
N GLU A 35 -32.54 36.58 -6.57
CA GLU A 35 -31.28 36.11 -7.18
C GLU A 35 -30.20 35.77 -6.15
N VAL A 36 -30.13 36.52 -5.06
CA VAL A 36 -29.17 36.25 -3.97
C VAL A 36 -29.50 34.92 -3.31
N GLN A 37 -30.77 34.68 -2.99
CA GLN A 37 -31.23 33.40 -2.41
C GLN A 37 -31.04 32.23 -3.38
N ALA A 38 -31.22 32.45 -4.69
CA ALA A 38 -30.92 31.44 -5.70
C ALA A 38 -29.42 31.09 -5.74
N ALA A 39 -28.53 32.08 -5.62
CA ALA A 39 -27.09 31.84 -5.52
C ALA A 39 -26.72 31.08 -4.24
N ASP A 40 -27.34 31.42 -3.10
CA ASP A 40 -27.14 30.71 -1.84
C ASP A 40 -27.57 29.23 -1.92
N LEU A 41 -28.70 28.95 -2.61
CA LEU A 41 -29.14 27.59 -2.87
C LEU A 41 -28.11 26.81 -3.70
N LEU A 42 -27.58 27.42 -4.77
CA LEU A 42 -26.53 26.79 -5.59
C LEU A 42 -25.27 26.52 -4.77
N GLN A 43 -24.87 27.45 -3.90
CA GLN A 43 -23.75 27.26 -2.99
C GLN A 43 -24.00 26.10 -2.01
N ASN A 44 -25.19 26.02 -1.41
CA ASN A 44 -25.53 24.94 -0.49
C ASN A 44 -25.51 23.57 -1.17
N VAL A 45 -26.02 23.48 -2.39
CA VAL A 45 -25.97 22.25 -3.20
C VAL A 45 -24.53 21.87 -3.52
N TRP A 46 -23.70 22.85 -3.91
CA TRP A 46 -22.29 22.63 -4.19
C TRP A 46 -21.54 22.11 -2.96
N VAL A 47 -21.70 22.77 -1.80
CA VAL A 47 -21.05 22.36 -0.53
C VAL A 47 -21.47 20.95 -0.14
N THR A 48 -22.76 20.65 -0.21
CA THR A 48 -23.29 19.31 0.13
C THR A 48 -22.70 18.24 -0.77
N THR A 49 -22.65 18.51 -2.07
CA THR A 49 -22.08 17.59 -3.07
C THR A 49 -20.59 17.41 -2.84
N ASN A 50 -19.84 18.50 -2.63
CA ASN A 50 -18.40 18.46 -2.40
C ASN A 50 -18.07 17.69 -1.11
N ASN A 51 -18.83 17.86 -0.04
CA ASN A 51 -18.65 17.11 1.20
C ASN A 51 -18.85 15.60 1.02
N ALA A 52 -19.83 15.19 0.21
CA ALA A 52 -20.04 13.79 -0.14
C ALA A 52 -18.85 13.23 -0.93
N LEU A 53 -18.34 14.00 -1.90
CA LEU A 53 -17.13 13.64 -2.67
C LEU A 53 -15.90 13.54 -1.75
N CYS A 54 -15.69 14.49 -0.83
CA CYS A 54 -14.61 14.44 0.16
C CYS A 54 -14.68 13.19 1.03
N THR A 55 -15.89 12.83 1.49
CA THR A 55 -16.09 11.61 2.27
C THR A 55 -15.74 10.37 1.45
N GLN A 56 -16.17 10.32 0.19
CA GLN A 56 -15.84 9.23 -0.71
C GLN A 56 -14.33 9.12 -0.95
N TRP A 57 -13.66 10.25 -1.22
CA TRP A 57 -12.22 10.32 -1.42
C TRP A 57 -11.44 9.83 -0.19
N GLN A 58 -11.86 10.23 1.00
CA GLN A 58 -11.28 9.75 2.26
C GLN A 58 -11.42 8.23 2.39
N GLN A 59 -12.60 7.68 2.09
CA GLN A 59 -12.81 6.24 2.12
C GLN A 59 -11.93 5.49 1.11
N GLN A 60 -11.74 6.03 -0.09
CA GLN A 60 -10.82 5.46 -1.08
C GLN A 60 -9.39 5.49 -0.55
N THR A 61 -8.93 6.63 -0.06
CA THR A 61 -7.58 6.81 0.48
C THR A 61 -7.30 5.86 1.65
N ILE A 62 -8.27 5.66 2.55
CA ILE A 62 -8.15 4.72 3.67
C ILE A 62 -8.04 3.28 3.16
N LYS A 63 -8.89 2.88 2.20
CA LYS A 63 -8.86 1.54 1.60
C LYS A 63 -7.53 1.27 0.89
N ASP A 64 -7.05 2.24 0.12
CA ASP A 64 -5.79 2.11 -0.63
C ASP A 64 -4.60 1.99 0.32
N LYS A 65 -4.55 2.81 1.38
CA LYS A 65 -3.53 2.68 2.43
C LYS A 65 -3.58 1.33 3.12
N HIS A 66 -4.78 0.87 3.50
CA HIS A 66 -4.93 -0.44 4.13
C HIS A 66 -4.46 -1.57 3.21
N LEU A 67 -4.83 -1.53 1.93
CA LEU A 67 -4.40 -2.51 0.94
C LEU A 67 -2.88 -2.50 0.77
N GLN A 68 -2.26 -1.31 0.72
CA GLN A 68 -0.81 -1.19 0.61
C GLN A 68 -0.09 -1.76 1.84
N THR A 69 -0.57 -1.44 3.05
CA THR A 69 0.00 -1.99 4.29
C THR A 69 -0.12 -3.51 4.34
N GLU A 70 -1.28 -4.06 3.94
CA GLU A 70 -1.48 -5.51 3.93
C GLU A 70 -0.59 -6.20 2.89
N GLN A 71 -0.45 -5.62 1.70
CA GLN A 71 0.48 -6.14 0.69
C GLN A 71 1.93 -6.12 1.18
N GLN A 72 2.34 -5.05 1.85
CA GLN A 72 3.67 -4.96 2.44
C GLN A 72 3.89 -6.04 3.50
N ARG A 73 2.92 -6.25 4.39
CA ARG A 73 2.98 -7.31 5.41
C ARG A 73 3.13 -8.70 4.77
N LEU A 74 2.31 -9.00 3.76
CA LEU A 74 2.37 -10.28 3.05
C LEU A 74 3.72 -10.47 2.33
N ALA A 75 4.28 -9.42 1.75
CA ALA A 75 5.59 -9.47 1.11
C ALA A 75 6.72 -9.73 2.13
N GLU A 76 6.67 -9.07 3.28
CA GLU A 76 7.63 -9.27 4.37
C GLU A 76 7.56 -10.70 4.92
N ASP A 77 6.35 -11.22 5.14
CA ASP A 77 6.17 -12.59 5.64
C ASP A 77 6.60 -13.63 4.60
N ALA A 78 6.29 -13.42 3.32
CA ALA A 78 6.77 -14.27 2.23
C ALA A 78 8.32 -14.28 2.16
N ALA A 79 8.96 -13.12 2.33
CA ALA A 79 10.42 -13.02 2.35
C ALA A 79 11.03 -13.79 3.53
N LYS A 80 10.45 -13.67 4.74
CA LYS A 80 10.89 -14.43 5.93
C LYS A 80 10.75 -15.94 5.72
N HIS A 81 9.60 -16.38 5.22
CA HIS A 81 9.37 -17.80 4.94
C HIS A 81 10.34 -18.33 3.89
N HIS A 82 10.61 -17.57 2.84
CA HIS A 82 11.59 -17.95 1.83
C HIS A 82 13.00 -18.07 2.42
N GLN A 83 13.44 -17.08 3.21
CA GLN A 83 14.74 -17.11 3.87
C GLN A 83 14.86 -18.30 4.82
N GLN A 84 13.82 -18.61 5.59
CA GLN A 84 13.81 -19.76 6.49
C GLN A 84 13.89 -21.08 5.73
N ALA A 85 13.19 -21.20 4.59
CA ALA A 85 13.25 -22.37 3.74
C ALA A 85 14.66 -22.59 3.17
N LEU A 86 15.32 -21.52 2.71
CA LEU A 86 16.71 -21.58 2.24
C LEU A 86 17.67 -22.02 3.36
N TRP A 87 17.49 -21.51 4.58
CA TRP A 87 18.30 -21.90 5.73
C TRP A 87 18.15 -23.38 6.07
N LEU A 88 16.90 -23.88 6.06
CA LEU A 88 16.62 -25.29 6.32
C LEU A 88 17.17 -26.20 5.22
N ASP A 89 17.06 -25.78 3.95
CA ASP A 89 17.65 -26.50 2.81
C ASP A 89 19.18 -26.57 2.93
N GLU A 90 19.84 -25.46 3.30
CA GLU A 90 21.28 -25.44 3.51
C GLU A 90 21.71 -26.35 4.68
N GLU A 91 20.98 -26.32 5.80
CA GLU A 91 21.24 -27.17 6.97
C GLU A 91 21.09 -28.66 6.62
N THR A 92 20.00 -29.02 5.93
CA THR A 92 19.76 -30.41 5.51
C THR A 92 20.80 -30.89 4.51
N ASN A 93 21.20 -30.05 3.55
CA ASN A 93 22.26 -30.37 2.61
C ASN A 93 23.62 -30.56 3.31
N LYS A 94 23.97 -29.70 4.29
CA LYS A 94 25.18 -29.87 5.11
C LYS A 94 25.16 -31.17 5.90
N ALA A 95 24.04 -31.52 6.51
CA ALA A 95 23.90 -32.77 7.27
C ALA A 95 24.04 -34.00 6.37
N ASP A 96 23.45 -33.97 5.17
CA ASP A 96 23.56 -35.03 4.19
C ASP A 96 24.99 -35.18 3.66
N GLU A 97 25.68 -34.07 3.38
CA GLU A 97 27.08 -34.09 2.96
C GLU A 97 28.01 -34.64 4.04
N GLN A 98 27.81 -34.26 5.32
CA GLN A 98 28.57 -34.83 6.44
C GLN A 98 28.34 -36.34 6.58
N LYS A 99 27.10 -36.80 6.37
CA LYS A 99 26.75 -38.22 6.44
C LYS A 99 27.39 -39.01 5.30
N LYS A 100 27.36 -38.48 4.06
CA LYS A 100 27.96 -39.12 2.88
C LYS A 100 29.48 -39.13 2.93
N ASN A 101 30.10 -38.03 3.37
CA ASN A 101 31.55 -37.85 3.38
C ASN A 101 32.16 -38.07 4.78
N ARG A 102 31.58 -38.97 5.59
CA ARG A 102 31.96 -39.16 7.00
C ARG A 102 33.47 -39.40 7.19
N SER A 103 34.11 -40.11 6.27
CA SER A 103 35.56 -40.39 6.29
C SER A 103 36.44 -39.16 6.03
N LYS A 104 35.95 -38.13 5.33
CA LYS A 104 36.68 -36.86 5.11
C LYS A 104 36.57 -35.88 6.28
N HIS A 105 35.60 -36.10 7.17
CA HIS A 105 35.34 -35.26 8.34
C HIS A 105 35.83 -35.89 9.66
N LEU A 106 36.46 -37.07 9.61
CA LEU A 106 37.15 -37.64 10.76
C LEU A 106 38.46 -36.86 10.99
N PRO A 107 38.83 -36.58 12.25
CA PRO A 107 40.15 -36.06 12.57
C PRO A 107 41.20 -37.00 11.99
N ILE A 108 42.10 -36.47 11.16
CA ILE A 108 43.20 -37.27 10.60
C ILE A 108 44.05 -37.74 11.79
N PRO A 109 44.18 -39.06 12.00
CA PRO A 109 45.08 -39.57 13.02
C PRO A 109 46.49 -39.05 12.73
N MET A 110 47.13 -38.41 13.70
CA MET A 110 48.56 -38.09 13.62
C MET A 110 49.31 -39.42 13.55
N CYS A 111 49.63 -39.88 12.35
CA CYS A 111 50.53 -41.01 12.18
C CYS A 111 51.90 -40.59 12.72
N PRO A 112 52.50 -41.35 13.65
CA PRO A 112 53.89 -41.12 13.99
C PRO A 112 54.71 -41.24 12.70
N CYS A 113 55.58 -40.26 12.43
CA CYS A 113 56.53 -40.34 11.33
C CYS A 113 57.25 -41.69 11.41
N PRO A 114 57.37 -42.44 10.31
CA PRO A 114 58.06 -43.72 10.34
C PRO A 114 59.51 -43.48 10.77
N ASP A 115 59.87 -44.05 11.91
CA ASP A 115 61.23 -44.05 12.44
C ASP A 115 62.06 -44.96 11.53
N THR A 116 62.87 -44.36 10.68
CA THR A 116 63.83 -45.06 9.85
C THR A 116 65.03 -45.43 10.71
N THR A 117 65.04 -46.62 11.31
CA THR A 117 66.30 -47.26 11.69
C THR A 117 66.21 -48.78 11.50
N ASP A 118 66.76 -49.22 10.36
CA ASP A 118 67.17 -50.59 10.07
C ASP A 118 68.22 -51.07 11.07
N ASP A 119 68.12 -52.33 11.53
CA ASP A 119 69.25 -53.26 11.74
C ASP A 119 68.75 -54.72 11.71
#